data_AF-A0A1G1WJT9-F1
#
_entry.id   AF-A0A1G1WJT9-F1
#
_cell.length_a   1.000
_cell.length_b   1.000
_cell.length_c   1.000
_cell.angle_alpha   90.00
_cell.angle_beta   90.00
_cell.angle_gamma   90.00
#
_symmetry.space_group_name_H-M   'P 1'
#
loop_
_entity.id
_entity.type
_entity.pdbx_description
1 polymer ?
#
loop_
_entity_poly.entity_id
_entity_poly.type
_entity_poly.pdbx_seq_one_letter_code
_entity_poly.pdbx_strand_id
1 'polypeptide(L)'
;MVLLLFGALILNFGISWFNAWSVGRAWVESKTVGGWLRFMVWCGAIMSAAGFTWCYTLILAMIAGALGWLTEEYVEGLVYLGYLLVIFPVLGSGIAIWADSVARAWRQRNILNAGLAGWNTFAMIYNSYNAISAVPDAIAKLVEIFFKGRSSSKEIAMAFLVILLAIVALGGGIITTTMIIRATARSQSEGMALRRELALGR
;
A
#
# COMPACT_ATOMS: atom_id res chain seq x y z
N MET A 1 23.05 -5.46 4.62
CA MET A 1 21.69 -5.95 4.27
C MET A 1 20.61 -5.25 5.10
N VAL A 2 20.71 -5.24 6.43
CA VAL A 2 19.74 -4.60 7.35
C VAL A 2 19.53 -3.09 7.08
N LEU A 3 20.61 -2.32 6.86
CA LEU A 3 20.50 -0.88 6.54
C LEU A 3 19.72 -0.59 5.24
N LEU A 4 19.85 -1.47 4.23
CA LEU A 4 19.13 -1.32 2.96
C LEU A 4 17.64 -1.62 3.14
N LEU A 5 17.29 -2.61 3.97
CA LEU A 5 15.92 -2.92 4.33
C LEU A 5 15.25 -1.73 5.04
N PHE A 6 15.92 -1.14 6.04
CA PHE A 6 15.40 0.04 6.74
C PHE A 6 15.27 1.25 5.82
N GLY A 7 16.25 1.47 4.93
CA GLY A 7 16.15 2.51 3.91
C GLY A 7 14.95 2.31 2.98
N ALA A 8 14.73 1.08 2.51
CA ALA A 8 13.57 0.74 1.68
C ALA A 8 12.25 0.93 2.42
N LEU A 9 12.17 0.58 3.71
CA LEU A 9 10.99 0.78 4.56
C LEU A 9 10.67 2.27 4.73
N ILE A 10 11.67 3.11 5.02
CA ILE A 10 11.49 4.55 5.18
C ILE A 10 11.01 5.17 3.85
N LEU A 11 11.64 4.78 2.74
CA LEU A 11 11.24 5.27 1.42
C LEU A 11 9.81 4.85 1.08
N ASN A 12 9.46 3.58 1.28
CA ASN A 12 8.11 3.08 1.00
C ASN A 12 7.06 3.76 1.90
N PHE A 13 7.39 3.99 3.17
CA PHE A 13 6.53 4.73 4.09
C PHE A 13 6.32 6.17 3.62
N GLY A 14 7.40 6.86 3.22
CA GLY A 14 7.34 8.23 2.70
C GLY A 14 6.51 8.34 1.42
N ILE A 15 6.67 7.41 0.47
CA ILE A 15 5.86 7.35 -0.76
C ILE A 15 4.39 7.09 -0.42
N SER A 16 4.12 6.14 0.49
CA SER A 16 2.75 5.81 0.92
C SER A 16 2.06 6.99 1.61
N TRP A 17 2.82 7.74 2.42
CA TRP A 17 2.37 8.99 3.03
C TRP A 17 2.05 10.04 1.97
N PHE A 18 2.97 10.29 1.02
CA PHE A 18 2.76 11.26 -0.04
C PHE A 18 1.55 10.92 -0.91
N ASN A 19 1.31 9.63 -1.17
CA ASN A 19 0.11 9.17 -1.87
C ASN A 19 -1.17 9.48 -1.08
N ALA A 20 -1.23 9.13 0.21
CA ALA A 20 -2.39 9.45 1.06
C ALA A 20 -2.64 10.95 1.17
N TRP A 21 -1.58 11.74 1.32
CA TRP A 21 -1.66 13.20 1.36
C TRP A 21 -2.22 13.76 0.05
N SER A 22 -1.67 13.34 -1.10
CA SER A 22 -2.14 13.77 -2.43
C SER A 22 -3.61 13.41 -2.66
N VAL A 23 -4.00 12.19 -2.29
CA VAL A 23 -5.39 11.71 -2.31
C VAL A 23 -6.28 12.56 -1.41
N GLY A 24 -5.82 12.88 -0.21
CA GLY A 24 -6.52 13.74 0.74
C GLY A 24 -6.82 15.13 0.17
N ARG A 25 -5.89 15.70 -0.60
CA ARG A 25 -6.10 17.00 -1.24
C ARG A 25 -7.18 16.98 -2.32
N ALA A 26 -7.25 15.92 -3.09
CA ALA A 26 -8.28 15.74 -4.12
C ALA A 26 -9.57 15.10 -3.56
N TRP A 27 -9.62 14.71 -2.28
CA TRP A 27 -10.66 13.83 -1.76
C TRP A 27 -12.05 14.44 -1.87
N VAL A 28 -12.22 15.69 -1.44
CA VAL A 28 -13.52 16.39 -1.43
C VAL A 28 -13.98 16.71 -2.85
N GLU A 29 -13.11 17.31 -3.67
CA GLU A 29 -13.39 17.61 -5.07
C GLU A 29 -13.73 16.35 -5.87
N SER A 30 -13.02 15.25 -5.63
CA SER A 30 -13.30 14.00 -6.34
C SER A 30 -14.69 13.44 -6.05
N LYS A 31 -15.27 13.71 -4.87
CA LYS A 31 -16.62 13.28 -4.52
C LYS A 31 -17.69 14.09 -5.26
N THR A 32 -17.42 15.37 -5.53
CA THR A 32 -18.35 16.23 -6.27
C THR A 32 -18.26 16.00 -7.77
N VAL A 33 -17.04 15.82 -8.29
CA VAL A 33 -16.80 15.60 -9.72
C VAL A 33 -17.14 14.17 -10.14
N GLY A 34 -16.80 13.16 -9.33
CA GLY A 34 -17.02 11.76 -9.66
C GLY A 34 -16.13 11.24 -10.80
N GLY A 35 -16.65 10.25 -11.53
CA GLY A 35 -16.03 9.71 -12.76
C GLY A 35 -14.59 9.22 -12.59
N TRP A 36 -13.77 9.49 -13.61
CA TRP A 36 -12.36 9.06 -13.66
C TRP A 36 -11.53 9.65 -12.52
N LEU A 37 -11.79 10.92 -12.14
CA LEU A 37 -11.07 11.56 -11.03
C LEU A 37 -11.30 10.79 -9.72
N ARG A 38 -12.56 10.44 -9.42
CA ARG A 38 -12.88 9.68 -8.20
C ARG A 38 -12.26 8.29 -8.21
N PHE A 39 -12.27 7.63 -9.36
CA PHE A 39 -11.62 6.33 -9.53
C PHE A 39 -10.11 6.41 -9.26
N MET A 40 -9.41 7.37 -9.87
CA MET A 40 -7.97 7.57 -9.68
C MET A 40 -7.59 7.91 -8.24
N VAL A 41 -8.42 8.69 -7.56
CA VAL A 41 -8.24 9.04 -6.14
C VAL A 41 -8.35 7.79 -5.26
N TRP A 42 -9.26 6.87 -5.57
CA TRP A 42 -9.33 5.57 -4.89
C TRP A 42 -8.14 4.67 -5.21
N CYS A 43 -7.66 4.62 -6.45
CA CYS A 43 -6.43 3.89 -6.79
C CYS A 43 -5.24 4.40 -5.96
N GLY A 44 -5.08 5.72 -5.82
CA GLY A 44 -4.05 6.30 -4.96
C GLY A 44 -4.22 5.94 -3.48
N ALA A 45 -5.47 5.89 -2.97
CA ALA A 45 -5.76 5.49 -1.60
C ALA A 45 -5.36 4.02 -1.36
N ILE A 46 -5.72 3.13 -2.29
CA ILE A 46 -5.39 1.70 -2.22
C ILE A 46 -3.87 1.50 -2.27
N MET A 47 -3.17 2.19 -3.17
CA MET A 47 -1.70 2.13 -3.25
C MET A 47 -1.04 2.59 -1.95
N SER A 48 -1.56 3.64 -1.31
CA SER A 48 -1.08 4.09 -0.01
C SER A 48 -1.32 3.03 1.08
N ALA A 49 -2.52 2.45 1.14
CA ALA A 49 -2.87 1.46 2.15
C ALA A 49 -2.03 0.18 2.00
N ALA A 50 -1.81 -0.25 0.75
CA ALA A 50 -0.96 -1.38 0.43
C ALA A 50 0.51 -1.13 0.83
N GLY A 51 1.03 0.07 0.58
CA GLY A 51 2.39 0.46 0.97
C GLY A 51 2.59 0.52 2.49
N PHE A 52 1.65 1.10 3.25
CA PHE A 52 1.72 1.04 4.72
C PHE A 52 1.54 -0.38 5.27
N THR A 53 0.64 -1.17 4.68
CA THR A 53 0.46 -2.58 5.05
C THR A 53 1.78 -3.34 4.90
N TRP A 54 2.50 -3.16 3.79
CA TRP A 54 3.80 -3.77 3.58
C TRP A 54 4.83 -3.37 4.63
N CYS A 55 4.91 -2.07 4.97
CA CYS A 55 5.79 -1.60 6.04
C CYS A 55 5.47 -2.26 7.38
N TYR A 56 4.19 -2.33 7.74
CA TYR A 56 3.77 -2.93 9.01
C TYR A 56 3.97 -4.44 9.04
N THR A 57 3.73 -5.15 7.93
CA THR A 57 4.04 -6.58 7.81
C THR A 57 5.51 -6.84 8.12
N LEU A 58 6.44 -6.12 7.47
CA LEU A 58 7.86 -6.33 7.67
C LEU A 58 8.32 -5.98 9.10
N ILE A 59 7.79 -4.89 9.68
CA ILE A 59 8.09 -4.52 11.07
C ILE A 59 7.59 -5.60 12.04
N LEU A 60 6.35 -6.07 11.88
CA LEU A 60 5.78 -7.10 12.74
C LEU A 60 6.50 -8.45 12.58
N ALA A 61 6.88 -8.81 11.35
CA ALA A 61 7.67 -10.01 11.08
C ALA A 61 9.05 -9.96 11.77
N MET A 62 9.75 -8.84 11.69
CA MET A 62 11.02 -8.64 12.39
C MET A 62 10.87 -8.73 13.91
N ILE A 63 9.85 -8.07 14.48
CA ILE A 63 9.60 -8.10 15.93
C ILE A 63 9.24 -9.52 16.39
N ALA A 64 8.32 -10.18 15.69
CA ALA A 64 7.86 -11.52 16.05
C ALA A 64 9.00 -12.55 15.96
N GLY A 65 9.86 -12.45 14.93
CA GLY A 65 11.06 -13.29 14.81
C GLY A 65 12.09 -12.98 15.90
N ALA A 66 12.39 -11.71 16.16
CA ALA A 66 13.40 -11.30 17.14
C ALA A 66 13.01 -11.66 18.58
N LEU A 67 11.71 -11.62 18.91
CA LEU A 67 11.19 -12.01 20.21
C LEU A 67 10.93 -13.52 20.34
N GLY A 68 11.18 -14.30 19.28
CA GLY A 68 10.94 -15.74 19.25
C GLY A 68 9.47 -16.13 19.33
N TRP A 69 8.56 -15.22 19.00
CA TRP A 69 7.11 -15.49 18.95
C TRP A 69 6.74 -16.39 17.77
N LEU A 70 7.48 -16.24 16.67
CA LEU A 70 7.37 -17.06 15.47
C LEU A 70 8.73 -17.69 15.16
N THR A 71 8.74 -18.95 14.72
CA THR A 71 9.93 -19.54 14.09
C THR A 71 10.14 -18.94 12.71
N GLU A 72 11.32 -19.16 12.12
CA GLU A 72 11.67 -18.65 10.79
C GLU A 72 10.62 -18.98 9.72
N GLU A 73 10.11 -20.22 9.72
CA GLU A 73 9.04 -20.67 8.82
C GLU A 73 7.76 -19.83 8.95
N TYR A 74 7.33 -19.50 10.17
CA TYR A 74 6.12 -18.69 10.38
C TYR A 74 6.37 -17.19 10.15
N VAL A 75 7.60 -16.71 10.34
CA VAL A 75 8.01 -15.36 9.92
C VAL A 75 7.91 -15.24 8.40
N GLU A 76 8.45 -16.22 7.68
CA GLU A 76 8.35 -16.30 6.22
C GLU A 76 6.87 -16.38 5.78
N GLY A 77 6.07 -17.21 6.47
CA GLY A 77 4.61 -17.27 6.26
C GLY A 77 3.91 -15.92 6.43
N LEU A 78 4.28 -15.12 7.44
CA LEU A 78 3.74 -13.77 7.62
C LEU A 78 4.13 -12.84 6.48
N VAL A 79 5.38 -12.91 6.01
CA VAL A 79 5.85 -12.10 4.87
C VAL A 79 5.11 -12.51 3.59
N TYR A 80 4.92 -13.80 3.32
CA TYR A 80 4.16 -14.28 2.16
C TYR A 80 2.69 -13.89 2.23
N LEU A 81 2.04 -14.05 3.38
CA LEU A 81 0.65 -13.65 3.56
C LEU A 81 0.49 -12.14 3.34
N GLY A 82 1.38 -11.33 3.94
CA GLY A 82 1.40 -9.89 3.73
C GLY A 82 1.67 -9.49 2.28
N TYR A 83 2.55 -10.21 1.58
CA TYR A 83 2.81 -9.99 0.16
C TYR A 83 1.56 -10.22 -0.69
N LEU A 84 0.84 -11.33 -0.48
CA LEU A 84 -0.40 -11.62 -1.19
C LEU A 84 -1.49 -10.58 -0.93
N LEU A 85 -1.60 -10.09 0.31
CA LEU A 85 -2.55 -9.02 0.66
C LEU A 85 -2.25 -7.70 -0.06
N VAL A 86 -0.98 -7.43 -0.39
CA VAL A 86 -0.52 -6.19 -1.00
C VAL A 86 -0.49 -6.27 -2.53
N ILE A 87 -0.05 -7.40 -3.09
CA ILE A 87 0.24 -7.49 -4.53
C ILE A 87 -1.01 -7.36 -5.39
N PHE A 88 -2.13 -7.98 -5.02
CA PHE A 88 -3.36 -7.88 -5.82
C PHE A 88 -3.92 -6.45 -5.86
N PRO A 89 -4.05 -5.71 -4.73
CA PRO A 89 -4.42 -4.30 -4.76
C PRO A 89 -3.44 -3.42 -5.54
N VAL A 90 -2.13 -3.71 -5.44
CA VAL A 90 -1.07 -3.00 -6.17
C VAL A 90 -1.20 -3.20 -7.68
N LEU A 91 -1.44 -4.42 -8.15
CA LEU A 91 -1.64 -4.67 -9.58
C LEU A 91 -2.93 -4.01 -10.07
N GLY A 92 -4.04 -4.19 -9.35
CA GLY A 92 -5.34 -3.63 -9.74
C GLY A 92 -5.30 -2.10 -9.85
N SER A 93 -4.76 -1.42 -8.83
CA SER A 93 -4.65 0.05 -8.83
C SER A 93 -3.51 0.55 -9.72
N GLY A 94 -2.41 -0.21 -9.79
CA GLY A 94 -1.22 0.11 -10.56
C GLY A 94 -1.49 0.16 -12.05
N ILE A 95 -2.28 -0.76 -12.60
CA ILE A 95 -2.66 -0.75 -14.03
C ILE A 95 -3.41 0.53 -14.38
N ALA A 96 -4.37 0.94 -13.55
CA ALA A 96 -5.12 2.18 -13.75
C ALA A 96 -4.23 3.42 -13.71
N ILE A 97 -3.36 3.52 -12.70
CA ILE A 97 -2.40 4.63 -12.54
C ILE A 97 -1.42 4.68 -13.70
N TRP A 98 -0.91 3.53 -14.11
CA TRP A 98 -0.01 3.41 -15.25
C TRP A 98 -0.69 3.89 -16.53
N ALA A 99 -1.88 3.38 -16.87
CA ALA A 99 -2.61 3.79 -18.06
C ALA A 99 -2.90 5.31 -18.08
N ASP A 100 -3.36 5.88 -16.96
CA ASP A 100 -3.60 7.32 -16.83
C ASP A 100 -2.31 8.13 -17.00
N SER A 101 -1.18 7.65 -16.46
CA SER A 101 0.11 8.32 -16.59
C SER A 101 0.64 8.34 -18.03
N VAL A 102 0.51 7.23 -18.77
CA VAL A 102 0.87 7.17 -20.20
C VAL A 102 -0.01 8.10 -21.03
N ALA A 103 -1.33 8.09 -20.79
CA ALA A 103 -2.27 8.97 -21.49
C ALA A 103 -1.99 10.46 -21.20
N ARG A 104 -1.57 10.82 -19.98
CA ARG A 104 -1.17 12.20 -19.65
C ARG A 104 0.14 12.59 -20.31
N ALA A 105 1.15 11.71 -20.30
CA ALA A 105 2.41 11.96 -20.98
C ALA A 105 2.21 12.21 -22.47
N TRP A 106 1.38 11.40 -23.13
CA TRP A 106 1.06 11.56 -24.55
C TRP A 106 0.34 12.88 -24.87
N ARG A 107 -0.63 13.27 -24.04
CA ARG A 107 -1.43 14.49 -24.24
C ARG A 107 -0.66 15.77 -23.91
N GLN A 108 0.08 15.79 -22.80
CA GLN A 108 0.71 17.00 -22.27
C GLN A 108 2.15 17.21 -22.73
N ARG A 109 2.82 16.14 -23.20
CA ARG A 109 4.15 16.18 -23.85
C ARG A 109 5.23 16.97 -23.08
N ASN A 110 5.18 16.94 -21.75
CA ASN A 110 6.20 17.56 -20.91
C ASN A 110 7.04 16.49 -20.18
N ILE A 111 8.25 16.90 -19.79
CA ILE A 111 9.27 16.01 -19.22
C ILE A 111 8.78 15.40 -17.89
N LEU A 112 8.04 16.16 -17.08
CA LEU A 112 7.54 15.68 -15.80
C LEU A 112 6.58 14.49 -15.98
N ASN A 113 5.61 14.62 -16.89
CA ASN A 113 4.66 13.54 -17.17
C ASN A 113 5.33 12.36 -17.85
N ALA A 114 6.30 12.61 -18.75
CA ALA A 114 7.09 11.54 -19.35
C ALA A 114 7.86 10.74 -18.29
N GLY A 115 8.49 11.43 -17.32
CA GLY A 115 9.18 10.80 -16.20
C GLY A 115 8.25 9.97 -15.31
N LEU A 116 7.09 10.51 -14.95
CA LEU A 116 6.08 9.79 -14.15
C LEU A 116 5.55 8.56 -14.89
N ALA A 117 5.29 8.67 -16.20
CA ALA A 117 4.87 7.54 -17.02
C ALA A 117 5.99 6.47 -17.13
N GLY A 118 7.24 6.90 -17.28
CA GLY A 118 8.40 6.01 -17.27
C GLY A 118 8.51 5.23 -15.96
N TRP A 119 8.42 5.93 -14.83
CA TRP A 119 8.46 5.29 -13.51
C TRP A 119 7.32 4.30 -13.31
N ASN A 120 6.08 4.70 -13.61
CA ASN A 120 4.93 3.81 -13.46
C ASN A 120 5.00 2.61 -14.40
N THR A 121 5.55 2.78 -15.62
CA THR A 121 5.76 1.66 -16.55
C THR A 121 6.77 0.67 -15.97
N PHE A 122 7.91 1.15 -15.49
CA PHE A 122 8.90 0.31 -14.82
C PHE A 122 8.30 -0.41 -13.61
N ALA A 123 7.63 0.31 -12.73
CA ALA A 123 7.02 -0.25 -11.53
C ALA A 123 5.94 -1.30 -11.86
N MET A 124 5.11 -1.05 -12.88
CA MET A 124 4.08 -2.01 -13.30
C MET A 124 4.69 -3.30 -13.85
N ILE A 125 5.73 -3.20 -14.68
CA ILE A 125 6.45 -4.36 -15.21
C ILE A 125 7.11 -5.14 -14.07
N TYR A 126 7.83 -4.45 -13.20
CA TYR A 126 8.53 -5.06 -12.07
C TYR A 126 7.55 -5.79 -11.12
N ASN A 127 6.45 -5.13 -10.74
CA ASN A 127 5.43 -5.73 -9.87
C ASN A 127 4.73 -6.91 -10.55
N SER A 128 4.44 -6.82 -11.86
CA SER A 128 3.81 -7.93 -12.59
C SER A 128 4.75 -9.13 -12.69
N TYR A 129 6.02 -8.90 -13.01
CA TYR A 129 7.01 -9.96 -13.09
C TYR A 129 7.18 -10.67 -11.74
N ASN A 130 7.32 -9.89 -10.66
CA ASN A 130 7.41 -10.44 -9.31
C ASN A 130 6.15 -11.20 -8.91
N ALA A 131 4.96 -10.71 -9.29
CA ALA A 131 3.72 -11.41 -9.01
C ALA A 131 3.68 -12.78 -9.71
N ILE A 132 4.06 -12.83 -10.99
CA ILE A 132 4.07 -14.07 -11.77
C ILE A 132 5.04 -15.08 -11.18
N SER A 133 6.21 -14.64 -10.72
CA SER A 133 7.21 -15.55 -10.15
C SER A 133 6.95 -15.93 -8.70
N ALA A 134 6.51 -15.00 -7.85
CA ALA A 134 6.45 -15.22 -6.39
C ALA A 134 5.08 -15.65 -5.85
N VAL A 135 3.97 -15.33 -6.54
CA VAL A 135 2.62 -15.67 -6.05
C VAL A 135 2.41 -17.19 -5.94
N PRO A 136 2.79 -18.02 -6.94
CA PRO A 136 2.62 -19.47 -6.84
C PRO A 136 3.34 -20.06 -5.63
N ASP A 137 4.59 -19.67 -5.41
CA ASP A 137 5.41 -20.14 -4.30
C ASP A 137 4.86 -19.66 -2.95
N ALA A 138 4.44 -18.39 -2.86
CA ALA A 138 3.80 -17.85 -1.65
C ALA A 138 2.53 -18.61 -1.29
N ILE A 139 1.68 -18.93 -2.27
CA ILE A 139 0.47 -19.73 -2.05
C ILE A 139 0.84 -21.15 -1.59
N ALA A 140 1.79 -21.80 -2.26
CA ALA A 140 2.22 -23.16 -1.91
C ALA A 140 2.73 -23.22 -0.46
N LYS A 141 3.56 -22.26 -0.07
CA LYS A 141 4.10 -22.14 1.30
C LYS A 141 3.01 -21.91 2.34
N LEU A 142 2.04 -21.04 2.05
CA LEU A 142 0.91 -20.82 2.96
C LEU A 142 0.04 -22.07 3.07
N VAL A 143 -0.18 -22.80 1.98
CA VAL A 143 -0.91 -24.08 2.01
C VAL A 143 -0.17 -25.09 2.89
N GLU A 144 1.15 -25.17 2.80
CA GLU A 144 1.97 -26.01 3.68
C GLU A 144 1.80 -25.61 5.15
N ILE A 145 2.03 -24.34 5.48
CA ILE A 145 1.98 -23.82 6.86
C ILE A 145 0.59 -23.98 7.49
N PHE A 146 -0.48 -23.70 6.74
CA PHE A 146 -1.83 -23.66 7.30
C PHE A 146 -2.59 -24.98 7.18
N PHE A 147 -2.33 -25.78 6.15
CA PHE A 147 -3.17 -26.94 5.82
C PHE A 147 -2.47 -28.29 5.88
N LYS A 148 -1.13 -28.34 5.94
CA LYS A 148 -0.42 -29.62 6.08
C LYS A 148 0.16 -29.80 7.50
N GLY A 149 -0.25 -30.87 8.17
CA GLY A 149 0.55 -31.53 9.19
C GLY A 149 0.80 -30.80 10.51
N ARG A 150 -0.10 -29.91 10.97
CA ARG A 150 -0.01 -29.34 12.34
C ARG A 150 -0.30 -30.42 13.37
N SER A 151 0.69 -30.77 14.17
CA SER A 151 0.57 -31.85 15.17
C SER A 151 0.64 -31.33 16.60
N SER A 152 1.24 -30.16 16.83
CA SER A 152 1.39 -29.57 18.15
C SER A 152 0.52 -28.34 18.37
N SER A 153 0.05 -28.12 19.62
CA SER A 153 -0.69 -26.91 20.00
C SER A 153 0.11 -25.63 19.76
N LYS A 154 1.44 -25.70 19.82
CA LYS A 154 2.34 -24.57 19.59
C LYS A 154 2.34 -24.14 18.11
N GLU A 155 2.42 -25.08 17.17
CA GLU A 155 2.29 -24.81 15.73
C GLU A 155 0.94 -24.19 15.39
N ILE A 156 -0.14 -24.72 15.96
CA ILE A 156 -1.48 -24.17 15.78
C ILE A 156 -1.53 -22.71 16.26
N ALA A 157 -0.99 -22.42 17.44
CA ALA A 157 -0.94 -21.06 17.99
C ALA A 157 -0.11 -20.10 17.11
N MET A 158 1.04 -20.53 16.61
CA MET A 158 1.87 -19.72 15.70
C MET A 158 1.15 -19.43 14.38
N ALA A 159 0.45 -20.41 13.80
CA ALA A 159 -0.37 -20.20 12.61
C ALA A 159 -1.44 -19.13 12.84
N PHE A 160 -2.18 -19.20 13.95
CA PHE A 160 -3.16 -18.17 14.30
C PHE A 160 -2.52 -16.80 14.51
N LEU A 161 -1.33 -16.77 15.13
CA LEU A 161 -0.59 -15.52 15.33
C LEU A 161 -0.16 -14.89 13.99
N VAL A 162 0.27 -15.68 13.00
CA VAL A 162 0.56 -15.17 11.65
C VAL A 162 -0.66 -14.47 11.04
N ILE A 163 -1.84 -15.10 11.11
CA ILE A 163 -3.09 -14.52 10.60
C ILE A 163 -3.41 -13.22 11.35
N LEU A 164 -3.31 -13.23 12.67
CA LEU A 164 -3.57 -12.06 13.50
C LEU A 164 -2.65 -10.89 13.15
N LEU A 165 -1.34 -11.15 13.03
CA LEU A 165 -0.36 -10.12 12.66
C LEU A 165 -0.59 -9.57 11.26
N ALA A 166 -1.00 -10.41 10.30
CA ALA A 166 -1.36 -9.96 8.96
C ALA A 166 -2.61 -9.06 8.96
N ILE A 167 -3.63 -9.41 9.76
CA ILE A 167 -4.83 -8.57 9.95
C ILE A 167 -4.45 -7.23 10.60
N VAL A 168 -3.57 -7.24 11.61
CA VAL A 168 -3.08 -6.03 12.26
C VAL A 168 -2.31 -5.15 11.27
N ALA A 169 -1.43 -5.73 10.44
CA ALA A 169 -0.70 -5.00 9.41
C ALA A 169 -1.65 -4.36 8.38
N LEU A 170 -2.62 -5.13 7.87
CA LEU A 170 -3.61 -4.66 6.90
C LEU A 170 -4.50 -3.56 7.48
N GLY A 171 -5.04 -3.80 8.68
CA GLY A 171 -5.86 -2.83 9.41
C GLY A 171 -5.09 -1.56 9.70
N GLY A 172 -3.85 -1.69 10.19
CA GLY A 172 -2.93 -0.57 10.40
C GLY A 172 -2.72 0.24 9.13
N GLY A 173 -2.45 -0.42 8.00
CA GLY A 173 -2.24 0.25 6.72
C GLY A 173 -3.46 1.06 6.27
N ILE A 174 -4.64 0.46 6.34
CA ILE A 174 -5.92 1.10 5.99
C ILE A 174 -6.22 2.28 6.91
N ILE A 175 -6.03 2.10 8.23
CA ILE A 175 -6.28 3.15 9.23
C ILE A 175 -5.33 4.33 9.00
N THR A 176 -4.04 4.08 8.85
CA THR A 176 -3.03 5.12 8.62
C THR A 176 -3.34 5.91 7.36
N THR A 177 -3.61 5.25 6.23
CA THR A 177 -4.03 5.92 5.00
C THR A 177 -5.28 6.77 5.20
N THR A 178 -6.31 6.21 5.86
CA THR A 178 -7.58 6.89 6.09
C THR A 178 -7.41 8.13 6.97
N MET A 179 -6.60 8.05 8.03
CA MET A 179 -6.30 9.16 8.92
C MET A 179 -5.61 10.30 8.18
N ILE A 180 -4.59 10.00 7.36
CA ILE A 180 -3.86 11.01 6.58
C ILE A 180 -4.79 11.67 5.55
N ILE A 181 -5.58 10.87 4.82
CA ILE A 181 -6.55 11.38 3.84
C ILE A 181 -7.54 12.33 4.53
N ARG A 182 -8.14 11.90 5.65
CA ARG A 182 -9.13 12.70 6.38
C ARG A 182 -8.54 13.99 6.95
N ALA A 183 -7.36 13.91 7.57
CA ALA A 183 -6.66 15.07 8.10
C ALA A 183 -6.33 16.08 6.99
N THR A 184 -5.81 15.60 5.86
CA THR A 184 -5.46 16.46 4.73
C THR A 184 -6.69 17.06 4.07
N ALA A 185 -7.74 16.26 3.86
CA ALA A 185 -9.00 16.72 3.27
C ALA A 185 -9.66 17.83 4.11
N ARG A 186 -9.67 17.65 5.44
CA ARG A 186 -10.19 18.66 6.38
C ARG A 186 -9.42 19.98 6.25
N SER A 187 -8.09 19.92 6.31
CA SER A 187 -7.24 21.11 6.19
C SER A 187 -7.45 21.84 4.86
N GLN A 188 -7.65 21.11 3.75
CA GLN A 188 -7.94 21.72 2.45
C GLN A 188 -9.32 22.38 2.43
N SER A 189 -10.36 21.75 3.00
CA SER A 189 -11.70 22.34 3.08
C SER A 189 -11.73 23.62 3.91
N GLU A 190 -11.07 23.63 5.07
CA GLU A 190 -10.95 24.81 5.92
C GLU A 190 -10.21 25.95 5.20
N GLY A 191 -9.11 25.64 4.50
CA GLY A 191 -8.37 26.62 3.70
C GLY A 191 -9.17 27.19 2.53
N MET A 192 -10.00 26.38 1.87
CA MET A 192 -10.90 26.85 0.81
C MET A 192 -12.01 27.75 1.34
N ALA A 193 -12.58 27.42 2.51
CA ALA A 193 -13.60 28.25 3.15
C ALA A 193 -13.03 29.63 3.52
N LEU A 194 -11.87 29.68 4.17
CA LEU A 194 -11.20 30.93 4.52
C LEU A 194 -10.90 31.80 3.30
N ARG A 195 -10.37 31.22 2.22
CA ARG A 195 -10.11 31.95 0.97
C ARG A 195 -11.37 32.53 0.37
N ARG A 196 -12.51 31.83 0.51
CA ARG A 196 -13.81 32.30 0.04
C ARG A 196 -14.33 33.46 0.88
N GLU A 197 -14.17 33.42 2.20
CA GLU A 197 -14.55 34.52 3.10
C GLU A 197 -13.74 35.79 2.81
N LEU A 198 -12.42 35.65 2.69
CA LEU A 198 -11.52 36.75 2.31
C LEU A 198 -11.88 37.35 0.94
N ALA A 199 -12.22 36.51 -0.05
CA ALA A 199 -12.64 36.98 -1.37
C ALA A 199 -14.00 37.69 -1.36
N LEU A 200 -14.85 37.43 -0.35
CA LEU A 200 -16.14 38.07 -0.15
C LEU A 200 -16.07 39.30 0.78
N GLY A 201 -14.87 39.67 1.24
CA GLY A 201 -14.65 40.81 2.15
C GLY A 201 -15.26 40.61 3.54
N ARG A 202 -15.41 39.36 3.97
CA ARG A 202 -15.91 38.97 5.30
C ARG A 202 -14.78 38.49 6.20
#